data_AF-A0A1Z1W2I2-F1
#
_entry.id   AF-A0A1Z1W2I2-F1
#
_cell.length_a   1.000
_cell.length_b   1.000
_cell.length_c   1.000
_cell.angle_alpha   90.00
_cell.angle_beta   90.00
_cell.angle_gamma   90.00
#
_symmetry.space_group_name_H-M   'P 1'
#
loop_
_entity.id
_entity.type
_entity.pdbx_description
1 polymer ?
#
loop_
_entity_poly.entity_id
_entity_poly.type
_entity_poly.pdbx_seq_one_letter_code
_entity_poly.pdbx_strand_id
1 'polypeptide(L)'
;MQEQGAVQRHVRPRAFAEAEDVISALLSAPGVQQARVQVEAAETKLGRELCARLQPFQDRYDQAVHGGAAARLTAICPGKHGRWGRICVLPDGHEVSMEEPHWGRNSEGQPIAWVGSAPDDW
;
A
#
# COMPACT_ATOMS: atom_id res chain seq x y z
N MET A 1 -1.18 15.64 46.18
CA MET A 1 -0.60 15.94 44.86
C MET A 1 -0.66 14.69 43.98
N GLN A 2 -1.86 14.30 43.50
CA GLN A 2 -2.08 13.15 42.60
C GLN A 2 -3.01 13.48 41.41
N GLU A 3 -3.59 14.68 41.38
CA GLU A 3 -4.60 15.06 40.38
C GLU A 3 -3.99 15.43 39.02
N GLN A 4 -2.75 15.93 38.97
CA GLN A 4 -2.12 16.34 37.71
C GLN A 4 -1.81 15.15 36.78
N GLY A 5 -1.48 13.98 37.32
CA GLY A 5 -1.20 12.77 36.53
C GLY A 5 -2.44 12.09 35.93
N ALA A 6 -3.59 12.22 36.60
CA ALA A 6 -4.87 11.70 36.10
C ALA A 6 -5.45 12.57 34.98
N VAL A 7 -5.34 13.90 35.12
CA VAL A 7 -5.76 14.86 34.09
C VAL A 7 -4.89 14.74 32.84
N GLN A 8 -3.56 14.64 32.96
CA GLN A 8 -2.68 14.37 31.81
C GLN A 8 -2.99 13.04 31.10
N ARG A 9 -3.34 11.99 31.86
CA ARG A 9 -3.73 10.69 31.30
C ARG A 9 -5.10 10.69 30.64
N HIS A 10 -6.01 11.60 30.95
CA HIS A 10 -7.33 11.72 30.31
C HIS A 10 -7.33 12.65 29.10
N VAL A 11 -6.49 13.69 29.11
CA VAL A 11 -6.35 14.62 27.97
C VAL A 11 -5.72 13.93 26.76
N ARG A 12 -4.77 13.00 26.98
CA ARG A 12 -4.12 12.24 25.90
C ARG A 12 -5.11 11.39 25.08
N PRO A 13 -5.90 10.47 25.68
CA PRO A 13 -6.89 9.66 24.97
C PRO A 13 -7.93 10.49 24.23
N ARG A 14 -8.35 11.60 24.82
CA ARG A 14 -9.32 12.50 24.20
C ARG A 14 -8.74 13.23 22.97
N ALA A 15 -7.50 13.73 23.06
CA ALA A 15 -6.82 14.33 21.92
C ALA A 15 -6.56 13.32 20.79
N PHE A 16 -6.31 12.05 21.11
CA PHE A 16 -6.22 10.98 20.12
C PHE A 16 -7.56 10.71 19.43
N ALA A 17 -8.66 10.60 20.19
CA ALA A 17 -9.99 10.41 19.63
C ALA A 17 -10.41 11.61 18.75
N GLU A 18 -10.14 12.83 19.19
CA GLU A 18 -10.41 14.04 18.39
C GLU A 18 -9.58 14.05 17.09
N ALA A 19 -8.33 13.57 17.12
CA ALA A 19 -7.52 13.42 15.91
C ALA A 19 -8.06 12.32 14.98
N GLU A 20 -8.51 11.18 15.51
CA GLU A 20 -9.14 10.11 14.73
C GLU A 20 -10.42 10.60 14.04
N ASP A 21 -11.27 11.35 14.74
CA ASP A 21 -12.49 11.93 14.17
C ASP A 21 -12.17 12.91 13.03
N VAL A 22 -11.19 13.79 13.22
CA VAL A 22 -10.76 14.74 12.17
C VAL A 22 -10.17 14.01 10.97
N ILE A 23 -9.31 13.01 11.18
CA ILE A 23 -8.74 12.20 10.10
C ILE A 23 -9.85 11.46 9.36
N SER A 24 -10.77 10.80 10.08
CA SER A 24 -11.89 10.08 9.49
C SER A 24 -12.80 10.99 8.67
N ALA A 25 -13.10 12.20 9.16
CA ALA A 25 -13.88 13.20 8.43
C ALA A 25 -13.17 13.69 7.16
N LEU A 26 -11.86 13.95 7.23
CA LEU A 26 -11.06 14.34 6.08
C LEU A 26 -11.03 13.24 5.01
N LEU A 27 -10.81 11.99 5.42
CA LEU A 27 -10.76 10.86 4.50
C LEU A 27 -12.12 10.56 3.89
N SER A 28 -13.19 10.77 4.63
CA SER A 28 -14.58 10.61 4.16
C SER A 28 -15.06 11.78 3.31
N ALA A 29 -14.28 12.87 3.20
CA ALA A 29 -14.66 14.02 2.41
C ALA A 29 -14.87 13.60 0.94
N PRO A 30 -15.94 14.06 0.27
CA PRO A 30 -16.28 13.62 -1.08
C PRO A 30 -15.15 13.78 -2.09
N GLY A 31 -14.37 14.86 -2.00
CA GLY A 31 -13.22 15.10 -2.88
C GLY A 31 -12.10 14.08 -2.69
N VAL A 32 -11.83 13.66 -1.44
CA VAL A 32 -10.81 12.64 -1.14
C VAL A 32 -11.27 11.27 -1.62
N GLN A 33 -12.54 10.92 -1.40
CA GLN A 33 -13.13 9.69 -1.92
C GLN A 33 -13.11 9.64 -3.46
N GLN A 34 -13.43 10.75 -4.12
CA GLN A 34 -13.39 10.82 -5.58
C GLN A 34 -11.96 10.68 -6.12
N ALA A 35 -10.98 11.35 -5.48
CA ALA A 35 -9.58 11.21 -5.85
C ALA A 35 -9.10 9.76 -5.68
N ARG A 36 -9.49 9.09 -4.58
CA ARG A 36 -9.18 7.68 -4.35
C ARG A 36 -9.68 6.78 -5.48
N VAL A 37 -10.95 6.92 -5.87
CA VAL A 37 -11.54 6.14 -6.98
C VAL A 37 -10.79 6.39 -8.30
N GLN A 38 -10.41 7.65 -8.57
CA GLN A 38 -9.65 7.98 -9.78
C GLN A 38 -8.25 7.36 -9.79
N VAL A 39 -7.56 7.36 -8.64
CA VAL A 39 -6.26 6.71 -8.47
C VAL A 39 -6.39 5.20 -8.67
N GLU A 40 -7.32 4.55 -7.98
CA GLU A 40 -7.54 3.09 -8.11
C GLU A 40 -7.84 2.69 -9.57
N ALA A 41 -8.63 3.49 -10.29
CA ALA A 41 -8.92 3.28 -11.70
C ALA A 41 -7.67 3.46 -12.59
N ALA A 42 -6.85 4.49 -12.33
CA ALA A 42 -5.62 4.73 -13.07
C ALA A 42 -4.58 3.63 -12.85
N GLU A 43 -4.38 3.19 -11.61
CA GLU A 43 -3.47 2.10 -11.25
C GLU A 43 -3.88 0.78 -11.89
N THR A 44 -5.18 0.48 -11.91
CA THR A 44 -5.72 -0.73 -12.55
C THR A 44 -5.56 -0.66 -14.06
N LYS A 45 -5.80 0.51 -14.67
CA LYS A 45 -5.62 0.70 -16.12
C LYS A 45 -4.16 0.49 -16.51
N LEU A 46 -3.23 1.16 -15.81
CA LEU A 46 -1.80 1.01 -16.04
C LEU A 46 -1.34 -0.43 -15.77
N GLY A 47 -1.91 -1.06 -14.74
CA GLY A 47 -1.75 -2.48 -14.45
C GLY A 47 -2.05 -3.36 -15.68
N ARG A 48 -3.19 -3.16 -16.32
CA ARG A 48 -3.57 -3.91 -17.52
C ARG A 48 -2.64 -3.65 -18.71
N GLU A 49 -2.23 -2.39 -18.90
CA GLU A 49 -1.33 -1.99 -19.99
C GLU A 49 0.05 -2.65 -19.86
N LEU A 50 0.57 -2.79 -18.63
CA LEU A 50 1.90 -3.37 -18.37
C LEU A 50 1.88 -4.89 -18.17
N CYS A 51 0.70 -5.51 -18.12
CA CYS A 51 0.53 -6.93 -17.80
C CYS A 51 1.42 -7.86 -18.64
N ALA A 52 1.44 -7.68 -19.97
CA ALA A 52 2.27 -8.52 -20.84
C ALA A 52 3.77 -8.47 -20.49
N ARG A 53 4.26 -7.33 -19.97
CA ARG A 53 5.66 -7.14 -19.60
C ARG A 53 5.95 -7.64 -18.19
N LEU A 54 5.05 -7.37 -17.24
CA LEU A 54 5.31 -7.52 -15.81
C LEU A 54 4.71 -8.78 -15.17
N GLN A 55 3.77 -9.46 -15.84
CA GLN A 55 3.19 -10.72 -15.36
C GLN A 55 4.24 -11.81 -15.01
N PRO A 56 5.37 -11.96 -15.74
CA PRO A 56 6.40 -12.94 -15.37
C PRO A 56 7.02 -12.73 -13.97
N PHE A 57 6.95 -11.52 -13.39
CA PHE A 57 7.38 -11.28 -12.01
C PHE A 57 6.33 -11.79 -11.00
N GLN A 58 5.05 -11.55 -11.30
CA GLN A 58 3.94 -12.08 -10.50
C GLN A 58 3.92 -13.61 -10.51
N ASP A 59 4.12 -14.25 -11.66
CA ASP A 59 4.13 -15.71 -11.76
C ASP A 59 5.28 -16.33 -10.94
N ARG A 60 6.45 -15.68 -10.94
CA ARG A 60 7.59 -16.09 -10.11
C ARG A 60 7.31 -15.92 -8.62
N TYR A 61 6.63 -14.85 -8.24
CA TYR A 61 6.18 -14.64 -6.86
C TYR A 61 5.18 -15.72 -6.43
N ASP A 62 4.13 -15.95 -7.23
CA ASP A 62 3.10 -16.96 -6.95
C ASP A 62 3.73 -18.36 -6.80
N GLN A 63 4.69 -18.71 -7.67
CA GLN A 63 5.46 -19.95 -7.56
C GLN A 63 6.32 -20.00 -6.29
N ALA A 64 6.99 -18.90 -5.91
CA ALA A 64 7.81 -18.85 -4.71
C ALA A 64 6.98 -18.99 -3.43
N VAL A 65 5.79 -18.39 -3.38
CA VAL A 65 4.83 -18.55 -2.29
C VAL A 65 4.37 -20.01 -2.22
N HIS A 66 3.95 -20.60 -3.34
CA HIS A 66 3.49 -21.99 -3.37
C HIS A 66 4.60 -23.00 -2.98
N GLY A 67 5.83 -22.74 -3.43
CA GLY A 67 6.98 -23.60 -3.17
C GLY A 67 7.74 -23.32 -1.87
N GLY A 68 7.31 -22.35 -1.06
CA GLY A 68 7.99 -21.98 0.18
C GLY A 68 9.42 -21.43 -0.01
N ALA A 69 9.71 -20.81 -1.16
CA ALA A 69 11.05 -20.36 -1.52
C ALA A 69 11.41 -19.01 -0.87
N ALA A 70 11.63 -19.00 0.44
CA ALA A 70 11.87 -17.80 1.24
C ALA A 70 12.97 -16.87 0.67
N ALA A 71 14.08 -17.42 0.19
CA ALA A 71 15.17 -16.64 -0.40
C ALA A 71 14.76 -15.82 -1.64
N ARG A 72 13.76 -16.29 -2.40
CA ARG A 72 13.22 -15.53 -3.55
C ARG A 72 12.27 -14.44 -3.09
N LEU A 73 11.50 -14.70 -2.03
CA LEU A 73 10.58 -13.72 -1.45
C LEU A 73 11.35 -12.58 -0.78
N THR A 74 12.55 -12.82 -0.23
CA THR A 74 13.40 -11.76 0.34
C THR A 74 14.09 -10.88 -0.69
N ALA A 75 14.06 -11.25 -1.98
CA ALA A 75 14.71 -10.53 -3.07
C ALA A 75 13.76 -9.62 -3.85
N ILE A 76 12.50 -9.51 -3.43
CA ILE A 76 11.53 -8.58 -4.02
C ILE A 76 11.71 -7.19 -3.43
N CYS A 77 11.21 -6.19 -4.15
CA CYS A 77 11.20 -4.80 -3.78
C CYS A 77 10.70 -4.59 -2.34
N PRO A 78 11.48 -3.92 -1.48
CA PRO A 78 11.05 -3.57 -0.12
C PRO A 78 10.05 -2.40 -0.12
N GLY A 79 9.78 -1.80 -1.29
CA GLY A 79 8.82 -0.73 -1.56
C GLY A 79 7.39 -1.12 -1.22
N LYS A 80 7.13 -1.14 0.09
CA LYS A 80 5.87 -1.10 0.85
C LYS A 80 4.80 -2.10 0.42
N HIS A 81 4.61 -3.09 1.28
CA HIS A 81 3.44 -3.96 1.28
C HIS A 81 2.26 -3.19 1.89
N GLY A 82 1.34 -2.76 1.04
CA GLY A 82 0.13 -2.09 1.50
C GLY A 82 -0.69 -2.96 2.46
N ARG A 83 -1.48 -2.34 3.36
CA ARG A 83 -2.32 -3.00 4.37
C ARG A 83 -3.27 -4.06 3.77
N TRP A 84 -3.57 -3.98 2.47
CA TRP A 84 -4.46 -4.90 1.74
C TRP A 84 -3.76 -5.93 0.87
N GLY A 85 -2.47 -6.19 1.09
CA GLY A 85 -1.71 -7.21 0.38
C GLY A 85 -1.19 -6.77 -0.99
N ARG A 86 -1.10 -5.45 -1.23
CA ARG A 86 -0.41 -4.89 -2.41
C ARG A 86 1.08 -5.07 -2.22
N ILE A 87 1.64 -6.10 -2.85
CA ILE A 87 3.06 -6.44 -2.76
C ILE A 87 3.72 -6.07 -4.07
N CYS A 88 4.78 -5.26 -4.01
CA CYS A 88 5.63 -5.07 -5.18
C CYS A 88 6.42 -6.35 -5.45
N VAL A 89 6.13 -7.01 -6.56
CA VAL A 89 6.79 -8.29 -6.92
C VAL A 89 8.01 -8.12 -7.84
N LEU A 90 8.41 -6.87 -8.12
CA LEU A 90 9.62 -6.58 -8.86
C LEU A 90 10.87 -6.82 -8.00
N PRO A 91 12.07 -6.98 -8.59
CA PRO A 91 13.30 -7.20 -7.84
C PRO A 91 13.67 -6.01 -6.95
N ASP A 92 14.39 -6.29 -5.86
CA ASP A 92 15.01 -5.26 -5.03
C ASP A 92 15.85 -4.27 -5.86
N GLY A 93 15.77 -2.98 -5.49
CA GLY A 93 16.47 -1.88 -6.16
C GLY A 93 15.83 -1.37 -7.45
N HIS A 94 14.71 -1.94 -7.94
CA HIS A 94 14.08 -1.44 -9.18
C HIS A 94 13.61 0.02 -9.06
N GLU A 95 13.30 0.48 -7.84
CA GLU A 95 12.96 1.86 -7.53
C GLU A 95 14.07 2.88 -7.88
N VAL A 96 15.33 2.43 -7.99
CA VAL A 96 16.48 3.29 -8.32
C VAL A 96 16.48 3.68 -9.80
N SER A 97 16.03 2.81 -10.70
CA SER A 97 15.98 3.12 -12.13
C SER A 97 14.79 4.00 -12.50
N MET A 98 13.72 3.97 -11.70
CA MET A 98 12.44 4.65 -11.96
C MET A 98 11.82 4.33 -13.33
N GLU A 99 12.29 3.29 -14.02
CA GLU A 99 11.80 2.90 -15.35
C GLU A 99 10.47 2.16 -15.28
N GLU A 100 10.25 1.42 -14.20
CA GLU A 100 9.04 0.63 -13.98
C GLU A 100 8.32 1.13 -12.72
N PRO A 101 7.00 1.33 -12.79
CA PRO A 101 6.20 1.50 -11.58
C PRO A 101 6.29 0.23 -10.73
N HIS A 102 5.96 0.34 -9.45
CA HIS A 102 5.70 -0.84 -8.65
C HIS A 102 4.54 -1.65 -9.25
N TRP A 103 4.58 -2.95 -9.05
CA TRP A 103 3.70 -3.90 -9.71
C TRP A 103 3.25 -5.02 -8.78
N GLY A 104 1.97 -5.40 -8.87
CA GLY A 104 1.41 -6.50 -8.10
C GLY A 104 -0.07 -6.70 -8.41
N ARG A 105 -0.81 -7.24 -7.43
CA ARG A 105 -2.26 -7.41 -7.50
C ARG A 105 -2.96 -6.65 -6.37
N ASN A 106 -4.17 -6.17 -6.64
CA ASN A 106 -5.06 -5.67 -5.60
C ASN A 106 -5.74 -6.83 -4.83
N SER A 107 -6.56 -6.50 -3.84
CA SER A 107 -7.31 -7.48 -3.03
C SER A 107 -8.31 -8.34 -3.82
N GLU A 108 -8.68 -7.91 -5.03
CA GLU A 108 -9.55 -8.65 -5.95
C GLU A 108 -8.74 -9.53 -6.93
N GLY A 109 -7.41 -9.55 -6.82
CA GLY A 109 -6.52 -10.29 -7.70
C GLY A 109 -6.26 -9.64 -9.06
N GLN A 110 -6.72 -8.41 -9.29
CA GLN A 110 -6.49 -7.68 -10.54
C GLN A 110 -5.08 -7.07 -10.57
N PRO A 111 -4.40 -7.06 -11.73
CA PRO A 111 -3.10 -6.42 -11.87
C PRO A 111 -3.21 -4.91 -11.65
N ILE A 112 -2.28 -4.35 -10.89
CA ILE A 112 -2.16 -2.92 -10.63
C ILE A 112 -0.70 -2.47 -10.75
N ALA A 113 -0.52 -1.21 -11.16
CA ALA A 113 0.78 -0.55 -11.19
C ALA A 113 0.69 0.82 -10.51
N TRP A 114 1.66 1.16 -9.65
CA TRP A 114 1.65 2.41 -8.88
C TRP A 114 3.05 3.04 -8.78
N VAL A 115 3.10 4.36 -8.55
CA VAL A 115 4.34 5.13 -8.40
C VAL A 115 4.46 5.63 -6.96
N GLY A 116 5.66 5.53 -6.39
CA GLY A 116 5.93 5.94 -5.02
C GLY A 116 5.54 4.86 -4.01
N SER A 117 5.32 5.27 -2.76
CA SER A 117 4.84 4.34 -1.72
C SER A 117 3.49 3.73 -2.12
N ALA A 118 3.24 2.49 -1.69
CA ALA A 118 1.90 1.92 -1.81
C ALA A 118 0.86 2.92 -1.26
N PRO A 119 -0.25 3.19 -1.96
CA PRO A 119 -1.19 4.27 -1.59
C PRO A 119 -1.96 4.00 -0.29
N ASP A 120 -1.94 2.76 0.18
CA ASP A 120 -2.65 2.24 1.34
C ASP A 120 -1.76 2.05 2.57
N ASP A 121 -0.65 2.79 2.62
CA ASP A 121 0.37 2.76 3.66
C ASP A 121 0.13 3.79 4.79
N TRP A 122 -1.13 4.22 4.97
CA TRP A 122 -1.56 5.16 6.01
C TRP A 122 -2.77 4.63 6.81
#